data_AF-A0A523FV60-F1
#
_entry.id   AF-A0A523FV60-F1
#
_cell.length_a   1.000
_cell.length_b   1.000
_cell.length_c   1.000
_cell.angle_alpha   90.00
_cell.angle_beta   90.00
_cell.angle_gamma   90.00
#
_symmetry.space_group_name_H-M   'P 1'
#
loop_
_entity.id
_entity.type
_entity.pdbx_description
1 polymer ?
#
loop_
_entity_poly.entity_id
_entity_poly.type
_entity_poly.pdbx_seq_one_letter_code
_entity_poly.pdbx_strand_id
1 'polypeptide(L)'
;MQKNLPGSTFIVRNLPGAGHMVGTNHIYNSKPNGLTLGTFNTAMFLNQILGKKGVKFDMAKMYYLGKLASSYQILMINTMQPYRSMADLQKSGKVLKMATGGPGSGRWIFSKISERAFGIKFQLIPGYDGPDAKLAMMRGEIDIMTGSIESNVDLVKRGGGHFLTIFAPRREKAYPDMPTVDELITDADNKALARIVAAIGGAWRITGVPPGLPAGRLAVMRAAYKKGVMDPAFKMAVKNASRDIDPAFGADVDAIVRAAINLSPRVAKLLRETVLVKVKVSYLRHTGKVTKTKRGGRRIFIMYKGKEIKAKISGSRTKVKINGKSDRRKNVKPGMTCTFVYLRLGGEAKQLICKN
;
A
#
# COMPACT_ATOMS: atom_id res chain seq x y z
N MET A 1 9.23 -1.82 -26.11
CA MET A 1 10.66 -1.42 -26.13
C MET A 1 11.47 -2.23 -27.13
N GLN A 2 11.47 -3.57 -27.08
CA GLN A 2 12.32 -4.45 -27.91
C GLN A 2 12.35 -4.09 -29.41
N LYS A 3 11.19 -3.85 -30.05
CA LYS A 3 11.09 -3.39 -31.45
C LYS A 3 11.90 -2.12 -31.76
N ASN A 4 12.11 -1.26 -30.77
CA ASN A 4 12.82 0.02 -30.88
C ASN A 4 14.28 -0.06 -30.38
N LEU A 5 14.76 -1.26 -30.04
CA LEU A 5 16.14 -1.53 -29.61
C LEU A 5 16.64 -2.78 -30.36
N PRO A 6 17.09 -2.63 -31.62
CA PRO A 6 17.53 -3.77 -32.43
C PRO A 6 18.68 -4.51 -31.73
N GLY A 7 18.70 -5.84 -31.87
CA GLY A 7 19.68 -6.70 -31.20
C GLY A 7 19.46 -6.88 -29.69
N SER A 8 18.35 -6.38 -29.12
CA SER A 8 18.01 -6.60 -27.72
C SER A 8 16.99 -7.72 -27.52
N THR A 9 17.08 -8.40 -26.37
CA THR A 9 16.07 -9.35 -25.89
C THR A 9 15.67 -8.99 -24.47
N PHE A 10 14.37 -8.87 -24.23
CA PHE A 10 13.84 -8.55 -22.91
C PHE A 10 13.41 -9.84 -22.19
N ILE A 11 14.09 -10.17 -21.09
CA ILE A 11 13.73 -11.29 -20.24
C ILE A 11 13.03 -10.77 -18.99
N VAL A 12 11.75 -11.14 -18.82
CA VAL A 12 10.95 -10.72 -17.67
C VAL A 12 11.21 -11.65 -16.48
N ARG A 13 11.76 -11.11 -15.40
CA ARG A 13 11.94 -11.82 -14.13
C ARG A 13 11.13 -11.17 -13.01
N ASN A 14 10.25 -11.94 -12.40
CA ASN A 14 9.54 -11.53 -11.18
C ASN A 14 10.46 -11.70 -9.96
N LEU A 15 10.71 -10.62 -9.22
CA LEU A 15 11.50 -10.61 -7.98
C LEU A 15 10.62 -10.25 -6.77
N PRO A 16 9.75 -11.16 -6.30
CA PRO A 16 8.88 -10.91 -5.16
C PRO A 16 9.68 -10.87 -3.85
N GLY A 17 9.13 -10.17 -2.84
CA GLY A 17 9.70 -10.15 -1.50
C GLY A 17 9.59 -8.77 -0.84
N ALA A 18 9.25 -8.77 0.46
CA ALA A 18 9.16 -7.56 1.30
C ALA A 18 8.40 -6.38 0.66
N GLY A 19 7.35 -6.67 -0.13
CA GLY A 19 6.56 -5.64 -0.83
C GLY A 19 7.28 -4.94 -1.97
N HIS A 20 8.08 -5.68 -2.76
CA HIS A 20 8.95 -5.21 -3.86
C HIS A 20 10.31 -4.65 -3.43
N MET A 21 10.59 -4.55 -2.13
CA MET A 21 11.89 -4.08 -1.64
C MET A 21 13.07 -4.88 -2.18
N VAL A 22 12.93 -6.21 -2.33
CA VAL A 22 13.97 -7.06 -2.93
C VAL A 22 14.25 -6.66 -4.38
N GLY A 23 13.21 -6.54 -5.20
CA GLY A 23 13.33 -6.15 -6.60
C GLY A 23 13.86 -4.72 -6.77
N THR A 24 13.38 -3.76 -5.98
CA THR A 24 13.85 -2.36 -6.04
C THR A 24 15.32 -2.24 -5.61
N ASN A 25 15.73 -2.93 -4.55
CA ASN A 25 17.13 -3.01 -4.16
C ASN A 25 17.98 -3.62 -5.29
N HIS A 26 17.51 -4.69 -5.93
CA HIS A 26 18.22 -5.32 -7.03
C HIS A 26 18.41 -4.36 -8.21
N ILE A 27 17.36 -3.65 -8.64
CA ILE A 27 17.45 -2.67 -9.73
C ILE A 27 18.42 -1.55 -9.34
N TYR A 28 18.27 -0.95 -8.16
CA TYR A 28 19.11 0.17 -7.73
C TYR A 28 20.61 -0.19 -7.69
N ASN A 29 20.94 -1.39 -7.22
CA ASN A 29 22.33 -1.83 -7.04
C ASN A 29 22.90 -2.59 -8.25
N SER A 30 22.16 -2.67 -9.36
CA SER A 30 22.66 -3.32 -10.58
C SER A 30 23.63 -2.43 -11.34
N LYS A 31 24.48 -3.04 -12.18
CA LYS A 31 25.40 -2.30 -13.04
C LYS A 31 24.63 -1.29 -13.92
N PRO A 32 25.05 -0.03 -14.01
CA PRO A 32 24.39 1.00 -14.81
C PRO A 32 24.72 0.86 -16.31
N ASN A 33 24.51 -0.33 -16.87
CA ASN A 33 24.83 -0.67 -18.26
C ASN A 33 23.58 -0.79 -19.16
N GLY A 34 22.39 -0.50 -18.62
CA GLY A 34 21.11 -0.54 -19.35
C GLY A 34 20.49 -1.93 -19.49
N LEU A 35 21.12 -2.98 -18.95
CA LEU A 35 20.61 -4.35 -19.01
C LEU A 35 19.68 -4.71 -17.84
N THR A 36 19.54 -3.82 -16.86
CA THR A 36 18.59 -3.98 -15.75
C THR A 36 17.68 -2.77 -15.67
N LEU A 37 16.38 -3.03 -15.78
CA LEU A 37 15.31 -2.07 -15.60
C LEU A 37 14.12 -2.78 -14.94
N GLY A 38 13.20 -2.03 -14.38
CA GLY A 38 11.98 -2.65 -13.90
C GLY A 38 10.97 -1.68 -13.31
N THR A 39 9.80 -2.25 -13.02
CA THR A 39 8.73 -1.57 -12.31
C THR A 39 8.65 -2.07 -10.88
N PHE A 40 8.23 -1.19 -9.97
CA PHE A 40 8.09 -1.48 -8.55
C PHE A 40 6.88 -0.77 -7.96
N ASN A 41 6.53 -1.14 -6.73
CA ASN A 41 5.39 -0.55 -6.04
C ASN A 41 5.75 0.87 -5.56
N THR A 42 4.83 1.81 -5.69
CA THR A 42 4.96 3.20 -5.22
C THR A 42 5.13 3.33 -3.71
N ALA A 43 4.79 2.30 -2.93
CA ALA A 43 5.10 2.21 -1.50
C ALA A 43 6.62 2.28 -1.21
N MET A 44 7.51 2.11 -2.20
CA MET A 44 8.96 2.26 -2.01
C MET A 44 9.34 3.70 -1.64
N PHE A 45 8.65 4.71 -2.16
CA PHE A 45 8.85 6.12 -1.79
C PHE A 45 8.63 6.30 -0.28
N LEU A 46 7.48 5.84 0.24
CA LEU A 46 7.19 5.89 1.68
C LEU A 46 8.17 5.09 2.51
N ASN A 47 8.54 3.88 2.06
CA ASN A 47 9.48 3.05 2.82
C ASN A 47 10.84 3.76 2.99
N GLN A 48 11.33 4.49 1.98
CA GLN A 48 12.54 5.30 2.08
C GLN A 48 12.36 6.47 3.04
N ILE A 49 11.30 7.26 2.89
CA ILE A 49 11.04 8.43 3.75
C ILE A 49 10.94 8.04 5.24
N LEU A 50 10.31 6.89 5.50
CA LEU A 50 10.11 6.34 6.84
C LEU A 50 11.32 5.54 7.36
N GLY A 51 12.43 5.48 6.63
CA GLY A 51 13.65 4.80 7.07
C GLY A 51 13.44 3.30 7.32
N LYS A 52 12.56 2.66 6.54
CA LYS A 52 12.21 1.26 6.76
C LYS A 52 13.44 0.38 6.60
N LYS A 53 13.68 -0.50 7.58
CA LYS A 53 14.80 -1.45 7.54
C LYS A 53 14.79 -2.26 6.24
N GLY A 54 15.96 -2.35 5.61
CA GLY A 54 16.17 -3.10 4.37
C GLY A 54 16.09 -2.26 3.09
N VAL A 55 15.75 -0.97 3.18
CA VAL A 55 15.93 -0.03 2.07
C VAL A 55 17.43 0.12 1.78
N LYS A 56 17.84 -0.24 0.55
CA LYS A 56 19.20 -0.07 0.00
C LYS A 56 19.14 0.63 -1.35
N PHE A 57 18.17 1.53 -1.50
CA PHE A 57 17.95 2.33 -2.69
C PHE A 57 17.73 3.79 -2.29
N ASP A 58 17.96 4.67 -3.24
CA ASP A 58 17.58 6.07 -3.19
C ASP A 58 16.74 6.40 -4.43
N MET A 59 15.43 6.53 -4.24
CA MET A 59 14.48 6.85 -5.31
C MET A 59 14.79 8.19 -5.98
N ALA A 60 15.41 9.14 -5.28
CA ALA A 60 15.81 10.41 -5.87
C ALA A 60 17.01 10.29 -6.84
N LYS A 61 17.83 9.25 -6.68
CA LYS A 61 19.03 9.01 -7.51
C LYS A 61 18.77 8.08 -8.69
N MET A 62 17.73 7.26 -8.64
CA MET A 62 17.34 6.41 -9.77
C MET A 62 16.99 7.26 -10.98
N TYR A 63 17.21 6.71 -12.18
CA TYR A 63 16.67 7.31 -13.40
C TYR A 63 15.40 6.59 -13.82
N TYR A 64 14.50 7.34 -14.45
CA TYR A 64 13.18 6.84 -14.82
C TYR A 64 12.96 6.97 -16.32
N LEU A 65 12.46 5.89 -16.93
CA LEU A 65 12.18 5.84 -18.36
C LEU A 65 10.82 6.44 -18.70
N GLY A 66 9.86 6.23 -17.81
CA GLY A 66 8.48 6.68 -17.96
C GLY A 66 7.56 6.02 -16.92
N LYS A 67 6.28 6.39 -16.96
CA LYS A 67 5.20 5.67 -16.27
C LYS A 67 4.11 5.26 -17.26
N LEU A 68 3.32 4.26 -16.91
CA LEU A 68 2.17 3.83 -17.72
C LEU A 68 0.83 4.33 -17.19
N ALA A 69 0.67 4.44 -15.87
CA ALA A 69 -0.63 4.70 -15.26
C ALA A 69 -0.47 5.55 -14.00
N SER A 70 -1.55 6.09 -13.48
CA SER A 70 -1.68 6.68 -12.16
C SER A 70 -2.65 5.82 -11.35
N SER A 71 -2.56 5.88 -10.03
CA SER A 71 -3.61 5.31 -9.16
C SER A 71 -3.72 6.18 -7.93
N TYR A 72 -4.59 7.17 -8.02
CA TYR A 72 -4.83 8.13 -6.95
C TYR A 72 -5.73 7.55 -5.87
N GLN A 73 -5.48 7.97 -4.63
CA GLN A 73 -6.28 7.53 -3.49
C GLN A 73 -7.52 8.40 -3.35
N ILE A 74 -8.63 7.81 -2.91
CA ILE A 74 -9.87 8.51 -2.55
C ILE A 74 -10.18 8.32 -1.07
N LEU A 75 -11.01 9.21 -0.54
CA LEU A 75 -11.87 8.91 0.60
C LEU A 75 -13.29 8.67 0.09
N MET A 76 -13.92 7.61 0.58
CA MET A 76 -15.33 7.32 0.31
C MET A 76 -16.07 7.02 1.60
N ILE A 77 -17.31 7.49 1.67
CA ILE A 77 -18.19 7.29 2.82
C ILE A 77 -19.32 6.34 2.44
N ASN A 78 -19.79 5.57 3.42
CA ASN A 78 -20.91 4.66 3.28
C ASN A 78 -22.19 5.46 3.03
N THR A 79 -23.04 4.99 2.11
CA THR A 79 -24.34 5.62 1.79
C THR A 79 -25.30 5.66 2.98
N MET A 80 -25.13 4.75 3.95
CA MET A 80 -25.88 4.74 5.21
C MET A 80 -25.49 5.89 6.16
N GLN A 81 -24.39 6.61 5.90
CA GLN A 81 -24.04 7.80 6.67
C GLN A 81 -24.75 9.04 6.10
N PRO A 82 -25.09 10.01 6.97
CA PRO A 82 -25.82 11.21 6.55
C PRO A 82 -24.94 12.23 5.81
N TYR A 83 -23.64 12.02 5.73
CA TYR A 83 -22.67 12.96 5.17
C TYR A 83 -22.61 12.83 3.65
N ARG A 84 -22.48 13.97 2.95
CA ARG A 84 -22.39 14.05 1.48
C ARG A 84 -21.15 14.79 0.99
N SER A 85 -20.48 15.50 1.88
CA SER A 85 -19.25 16.23 1.60
C SER A 85 -18.19 16.05 2.69
N MET A 86 -16.93 16.39 2.37
CA MET A 86 -15.87 16.47 3.38
C MET A 86 -16.18 17.53 4.45
N ALA A 87 -16.84 18.63 4.08
CA ALA A 87 -17.23 19.68 5.01
C ALA A 87 -18.24 19.17 6.06
N ASP A 88 -19.19 18.33 5.67
CA ASP A 88 -20.14 17.71 6.61
C ASP A 88 -19.41 16.83 7.63
N LEU A 89 -18.43 16.05 7.18
CA LEU A 89 -17.62 15.21 8.06
C LEU A 89 -16.84 16.04 9.07
N GLN A 90 -16.19 17.11 8.61
CA GLN A 90 -15.41 18.01 9.47
C GLN A 90 -16.28 18.67 10.54
N LYS A 91 -17.47 19.15 10.16
CA LYS A 91 -18.44 19.75 11.09
C LYS A 91 -19.00 18.75 12.10
N SER A 92 -19.14 17.48 11.71
CA SER A 92 -19.80 16.47 12.56
C SER A 92 -19.04 16.14 13.84
N GLY A 93 -17.71 16.25 13.84
CA GLY A 93 -16.85 15.76 14.93
C GLY A 93 -16.92 14.26 15.21
N LYS A 94 -17.69 13.48 14.42
CA LYS A 94 -17.93 12.06 14.64
C LYS A 94 -16.63 11.26 14.43
N VAL A 95 -16.42 10.28 15.31
CA VAL A 95 -15.37 9.28 15.11
C VAL A 95 -15.91 8.21 14.14
N LEU A 96 -15.34 8.13 12.95
CA LEU A 96 -15.79 7.21 11.90
C LEU A 96 -15.00 5.91 11.95
N LYS A 97 -15.69 4.78 11.83
CA LYS A 97 -15.07 3.46 11.68
C LYS A 97 -14.47 3.33 10.30
N MET A 98 -13.17 3.06 10.22
CA MET A 98 -12.47 2.87 8.95
C MET A 98 -11.77 1.51 8.91
N ALA A 99 -12.15 0.67 7.94
CA ALA A 99 -11.45 -0.57 7.67
C ALA A 99 -10.05 -0.28 7.11
N THR A 100 -9.04 -0.91 7.69
CA THR A 100 -7.64 -0.77 7.25
C THR A 100 -6.95 -2.12 7.18
N GLY A 101 -5.83 -2.15 6.44
CA GLY A 101 -4.86 -3.21 6.63
C GLY A 101 -4.21 -3.14 8.01
N GLY A 102 -3.26 -4.03 8.30
CA GLY A 102 -2.50 -3.94 9.55
C GLY A 102 -1.70 -2.62 9.68
N PRO A 103 -1.31 -2.22 10.91
CA PRO A 103 -0.44 -1.07 11.13
C PRO A 103 0.79 -1.08 10.22
N GLY A 104 1.07 0.08 9.59
CA GLY A 104 2.16 0.26 8.62
C GLY A 104 1.84 -0.21 7.19
N SER A 105 0.62 -0.69 6.91
CA SER A 105 0.14 -0.88 5.54
C SER A 105 -0.13 0.46 4.85
N GLY A 106 -0.17 0.48 3.51
CA GLY A 106 -0.47 1.69 2.75
C GLY A 106 -1.80 2.33 3.16
N ARG A 107 -2.89 1.53 3.27
CA ARG A 107 -4.19 2.03 3.75
C ARG A 107 -4.09 2.63 5.15
N TRP A 108 -3.41 1.96 6.09
CA TRP A 108 -3.21 2.51 7.45
C TRP A 108 -2.51 3.87 7.42
N ILE A 109 -1.43 3.98 6.65
CA ILE A 109 -0.65 5.20 6.50
C ILE A 109 -1.51 6.31 5.88
N PHE A 110 -2.22 6.00 4.80
CA PHE A 110 -3.12 6.96 4.15
C PHE A 110 -4.25 7.40 5.07
N SER A 111 -4.87 6.48 5.83
CA SER A 111 -5.88 6.85 6.83
C SER A 111 -5.35 7.84 7.86
N LYS A 112 -4.12 7.68 8.34
CA LYS A 112 -3.51 8.62 9.29
C LYS A 112 -3.17 9.96 8.67
N ILE A 113 -2.70 9.97 7.42
CA ILE A 113 -2.51 11.21 6.66
C ILE A 113 -3.84 11.93 6.46
N SER A 114 -4.90 11.21 6.06
CA SER A 114 -6.25 11.76 5.88
C SER A 114 -6.85 12.30 7.18
N GLU A 115 -6.70 11.57 8.30
CA GLU A 115 -7.14 11.99 9.63
C GLU A 115 -6.55 13.37 9.98
N ARG A 116 -5.22 13.49 9.85
CA ARG A 116 -4.51 14.75 10.11
C ARG A 116 -4.87 15.84 9.11
N ALA A 117 -4.82 15.52 7.82
CA ALA A 117 -4.94 16.49 6.75
C ALA A 117 -6.31 17.19 6.74
N PHE A 118 -7.36 16.47 7.12
CA PHE A 118 -8.73 17.00 7.16
C PHE A 118 -9.23 17.33 8.56
N GLY A 119 -8.50 17.01 9.63
CA GLY A 119 -8.96 17.22 11.01
C GLY A 119 -10.17 16.36 11.40
N ILE A 120 -10.37 15.24 10.72
CA ILE A 120 -11.42 14.24 11.02
C ILE A 120 -10.86 13.16 11.93
N LYS A 121 -11.73 12.37 12.58
CA LYS A 121 -11.31 11.32 13.54
C LYS A 121 -11.71 9.94 13.05
N PHE A 122 -10.76 9.00 13.08
CA PHE A 122 -11.02 7.63 12.66
C PHE A 122 -10.77 6.61 13.76
N GLN A 123 -11.74 5.72 13.98
CA GLN A 123 -11.50 4.44 14.61
C GLN A 123 -10.97 3.47 13.54
N LEU A 124 -9.65 3.31 13.45
CA LEU A 124 -9.06 2.37 12.50
C LEU A 124 -9.27 0.92 12.97
N ILE A 125 -9.94 0.13 12.13
CA ILE A 125 -10.20 -1.29 12.37
C ILE A 125 -9.25 -2.10 11.47
N PRO A 126 -8.14 -2.63 12.00
CA PRO A 126 -7.15 -3.35 11.20
C PRO A 126 -7.61 -4.78 10.89
N GLY A 127 -7.06 -5.35 9.82
CA GLY A 127 -7.20 -6.77 9.51
C GLY A 127 -8.15 -7.09 8.36
N TYR A 128 -8.67 -6.06 7.70
CA TYR A 128 -9.40 -6.15 6.46
C TYR A 128 -8.46 -6.10 5.25
N ASP A 129 -8.72 -6.93 4.25
CA ASP A 129 -8.15 -6.80 2.92
C ASP A 129 -9.14 -6.06 1.98
N GLY A 130 -8.91 -6.06 0.67
CA GLY A 130 -9.80 -5.34 -0.26
C GLY A 130 -11.24 -5.86 -0.25
N PRO A 131 -11.48 -7.14 -0.57
CA PRO A 131 -12.82 -7.72 -0.60
C PRO A 131 -13.55 -7.66 0.73
N ASP A 132 -12.89 -8.03 1.84
CA ASP A 132 -13.53 -8.04 3.16
C ASP A 132 -13.99 -6.63 3.57
N ALA A 133 -13.21 -5.60 3.26
CA ALA A 133 -13.56 -4.22 3.59
C ALA A 133 -14.80 -3.74 2.83
N LYS A 134 -14.90 -4.07 1.53
CA LYS A 134 -16.07 -3.70 0.71
C LYS A 134 -17.36 -4.35 1.22
N LEU A 135 -17.30 -5.62 1.59
CA LEU A 135 -18.46 -6.33 2.17
C LEU A 135 -18.88 -5.71 3.50
N ALA A 136 -17.92 -5.38 4.37
CA ALA A 136 -18.21 -4.72 5.64
C ALA A 136 -18.82 -3.33 5.43
N MET A 137 -18.38 -2.59 4.41
CA MET A 137 -19.00 -1.33 4.02
C MET A 137 -20.45 -1.53 3.53
N MET A 138 -20.71 -2.50 2.65
CA MET A 138 -22.09 -2.81 2.22
C MET A 138 -23.02 -3.21 3.38
N ARG A 139 -22.48 -3.79 4.45
CA ARG A 139 -23.22 -4.17 5.67
C ARG A 139 -23.38 -3.05 6.70
N GLY A 140 -22.80 -1.88 6.47
CA GLY A 140 -22.81 -0.79 7.45
C GLY A 140 -21.87 -0.99 8.65
N GLU A 141 -20.98 -1.98 8.60
CA GLU A 141 -20.00 -2.22 9.68
C GLU A 141 -18.89 -1.16 9.72
N ILE A 142 -18.64 -0.52 8.56
CA ILE A 142 -17.59 0.48 8.34
C ILE A 142 -18.24 1.74 7.75
N ASP A 143 -17.87 2.89 8.31
CA ASP A 143 -18.45 4.18 7.92
C ASP A 143 -17.72 4.79 6.72
N ILE A 144 -16.39 4.66 6.67
CA ILE A 144 -15.53 5.32 5.67
C ILE A 144 -14.40 4.39 5.22
N MET A 145 -13.93 4.55 3.98
CA MET A 145 -12.81 3.78 3.43
C MET A 145 -11.87 4.62 2.57
N THR A 146 -10.62 4.14 2.45
CA THR A 146 -9.65 4.62 1.47
C THR A 146 -9.39 3.55 0.41
N GLY A 147 -9.00 3.97 -0.79
CA GLY A 147 -8.59 3.09 -1.88
C GLY A 147 -8.43 3.86 -3.18
N SER A 148 -8.31 3.15 -4.30
CA SER A 148 -8.33 3.79 -5.62
C SER A 148 -9.73 3.78 -6.23
N ILE A 149 -9.99 4.65 -7.20
CA ILE A 149 -11.27 4.72 -7.92
C ILE A 149 -11.55 3.39 -8.62
N GLU A 150 -10.57 2.87 -9.36
CA GLU A 150 -10.70 1.64 -10.14
C GLU A 150 -11.00 0.44 -9.22
N SER A 151 -10.48 0.48 -8.00
CA SER A 151 -10.75 -0.56 -7.00
C SER A 151 -12.14 -0.46 -6.40
N ASN A 152 -12.83 0.69 -6.44
CA ASN A 152 -14.07 0.92 -5.68
C ASN A 152 -15.26 1.36 -6.53
N VAL A 153 -15.09 1.58 -7.84
CA VAL A 153 -16.16 1.99 -8.74
C VAL A 153 -17.38 1.06 -8.69
N ASP A 154 -17.17 -0.25 -8.67
CA ASP A 154 -18.27 -1.22 -8.59
C ASP A 154 -19.00 -1.18 -7.24
N LEU A 155 -18.29 -0.89 -6.14
CA LEU A 155 -18.90 -0.74 -4.83
C LEU A 155 -19.81 0.51 -4.80
N VAL A 156 -19.33 1.62 -5.38
CA VAL A 156 -20.11 2.86 -5.50
C VAL A 156 -21.34 2.66 -6.40
N LYS A 157 -21.17 2.01 -7.57
CA LYS A 157 -22.29 1.70 -8.47
C LYS A 157 -23.37 0.82 -7.83
N ARG A 158 -22.98 -0.07 -6.91
CA ARG A 158 -23.90 -0.92 -6.13
C ARG A 158 -24.50 -0.23 -4.90
N GLY A 159 -24.29 1.09 -4.75
CA GLY A 159 -24.83 1.87 -3.66
C GLY A 159 -24.15 1.65 -2.30
N GLY A 160 -22.95 1.05 -2.26
CA GLY A 160 -22.23 0.80 -1.00
C GLY A 160 -21.50 2.03 -0.44
N GLY A 161 -21.32 3.07 -1.25
CA GLY A 161 -20.69 4.32 -0.83
C GLY A 161 -20.67 5.37 -1.92
N HIS A 162 -20.16 6.56 -1.61
CA HIS A 162 -19.86 7.60 -2.60
C HIS A 162 -18.50 8.23 -2.30
N PHE A 163 -17.84 8.72 -3.35
CA PHE A 163 -16.54 9.38 -3.23
C PHE A 163 -16.70 10.79 -2.67
N LEU A 164 -15.82 11.18 -1.75
CA LEU A 164 -15.82 12.50 -1.12
C LEU A 164 -14.69 13.40 -1.63
N THR A 165 -13.52 12.82 -1.87
CA THR A 165 -12.35 13.56 -2.36
C THR A 165 -11.31 12.61 -2.94
N ILE A 166 -10.43 13.16 -3.78
CA ILE A 166 -9.31 12.48 -4.39
C ILE A 166 -7.97 13.16 -4.04
N PHE A 167 -6.98 12.34 -3.73
CA PHE A 167 -5.58 12.72 -3.59
C PHE A 167 -4.92 12.68 -4.97
N ALA A 168 -5.23 13.69 -5.79
CA ALA A 168 -4.72 13.84 -7.16
C ALA A 168 -4.36 15.31 -7.42
N PRO A 169 -3.47 15.60 -8.39
CA PRO A 169 -3.10 16.97 -8.75
C PRO A 169 -4.23 17.74 -9.46
N ARG A 170 -5.27 17.04 -9.92
CA ARG A 170 -6.43 17.60 -10.61
C ARG A 170 -7.63 16.68 -10.40
N ARG A 171 -8.85 17.20 -10.58
CA ARG A 171 -10.07 16.40 -10.53
C ARG A 171 -10.05 15.27 -11.56
N GLU A 172 -10.68 14.15 -11.22
CA GLU A 172 -10.79 13.01 -12.12
C GLU A 172 -11.85 13.31 -13.19
N LYS A 173 -11.56 13.03 -14.47
CA LYS A 173 -12.48 13.38 -15.56
C LYS A 173 -13.81 12.64 -15.45
N ALA A 174 -13.76 11.39 -14.99
CA ALA A 174 -14.96 10.57 -14.78
C ALA A 174 -15.80 11.02 -13.56
N TYR A 175 -15.26 11.88 -12.70
CA TYR A 175 -15.90 12.35 -11.48
C TYR A 175 -15.63 13.86 -11.30
N PRO A 176 -16.18 14.72 -12.19
CA PRO A 176 -15.86 16.15 -12.21
C PRO A 176 -16.31 16.89 -10.95
N ASP A 177 -17.32 16.38 -10.25
CA ASP A 177 -17.83 16.95 -9.01
C ASP A 177 -17.03 16.54 -7.77
N MET A 178 -16.13 15.56 -7.90
CA MET A 178 -15.28 15.12 -6.79
C MET A 178 -14.10 16.08 -6.62
N PRO A 179 -14.02 16.85 -5.51
CA PRO A 179 -12.95 17.79 -5.29
C PRO A 179 -11.62 17.09 -4.97
N THR A 180 -10.53 17.73 -5.34
CA THR A 180 -9.19 17.32 -4.91
C THR A 180 -8.90 17.73 -3.47
N VAL A 181 -7.91 17.09 -2.87
CA VAL A 181 -7.37 17.49 -1.56
C VAL A 181 -6.81 18.91 -1.55
N ASP A 182 -6.30 19.40 -2.69
CA ASP A 182 -5.73 20.74 -2.81
C ASP A 182 -6.78 21.85 -2.73
N GLU A 183 -8.00 21.55 -3.20
CA GLU A 183 -9.17 22.44 -3.13
C GLU A 183 -9.78 22.48 -1.72
N LEU A 184 -9.68 21.39 -0.96
CA LEU A 184 -10.35 21.25 0.34
C LEU A 184 -9.48 21.62 1.54
N ILE A 185 -8.17 21.43 1.46
CA ILE A 185 -7.26 21.69 2.57
C ILE A 185 -6.72 23.11 2.44
N THR A 186 -6.80 23.91 3.49
CA THR A 186 -6.27 25.28 3.50
C THR A 186 -4.91 25.37 4.19
N ASP A 187 -4.71 24.61 5.27
CA ASP A 187 -3.44 24.56 5.99
C ASP A 187 -2.28 24.05 5.10
N ALA A 188 -1.18 24.79 5.07
CA ALA A 188 -0.07 24.54 4.16
C ALA A 188 0.65 23.21 4.46
N ASP A 189 0.80 22.86 5.74
CA ASP A 189 1.48 21.65 6.18
C ASP A 189 0.65 20.40 5.85
N ASN A 190 -0.64 20.44 6.13
CA ASN A 190 -1.59 19.38 5.80
C ASN A 190 -1.75 19.21 4.29
N LYS A 191 -1.76 20.32 3.53
CA LYS A 191 -1.77 20.28 2.07
C LYS A 191 -0.50 19.64 1.53
N ALA A 192 0.66 20.00 2.08
CA ALA A 192 1.92 19.37 1.71
C ALA A 192 1.91 17.85 1.98
N LEU A 193 1.37 17.39 3.12
CA LEU A 193 1.21 15.95 3.39
C LEU A 193 0.29 15.25 2.38
N ALA A 194 -0.86 15.85 2.07
CA ALA A 194 -1.80 15.28 1.11
C ALA A 194 -1.19 15.18 -0.30
N ARG A 195 -0.39 16.17 -0.71
CA ARG A 195 0.34 16.18 -1.99
C ARG A 195 1.36 15.05 -2.10
N ILE A 196 1.94 14.57 -1.01
CA ILE A 196 2.81 13.38 -1.03
C ILE A 196 2.03 12.15 -1.50
N VAL A 197 0.82 11.97 -0.96
CA VAL A 197 -0.05 10.85 -1.35
C VAL A 197 -0.42 10.96 -2.82
N ALA A 198 -0.74 12.16 -3.30
CA ALA A 198 -1.02 12.42 -4.70
C ALA A 198 0.20 12.12 -5.60
N ALA A 199 1.39 12.60 -5.25
CA ALA A 199 2.62 12.36 -6.01
C ALA A 199 2.97 10.87 -6.09
N ILE A 200 2.84 10.14 -4.98
CA ILE A 200 3.02 8.68 -4.95
C ILE A 200 2.00 7.98 -5.86
N GLY A 201 0.74 8.42 -5.87
CA GLY A 201 -0.29 7.91 -6.77
C GLY A 201 0.01 8.17 -8.25
N GLY A 202 0.59 9.34 -8.54
CA GLY A 202 1.04 9.72 -9.88
C GLY A 202 2.26 8.92 -10.36
N ALA A 203 3.04 8.33 -9.45
CA ALA A 203 4.19 7.48 -9.79
C ALA A 203 3.81 6.00 -10.06
N TRP A 204 2.53 5.68 -10.21
CA TRP A 204 2.09 4.30 -10.43
C TRP A 204 2.65 3.73 -11.74
N ARG A 205 2.95 2.42 -11.77
CA ARG A 205 3.56 1.74 -12.93
C ARG A 205 4.76 2.48 -13.52
N ILE A 206 5.55 3.15 -12.69
CA ILE A 206 6.80 3.77 -13.09
C ILE A 206 7.83 2.69 -13.43
N THR A 207 8.69 2.96 -14.41
CA THR A 207 9.80 2.10 -14.81
C THR A 207 11.12 2.82 -14.56
N GLY A 208 11.95 2.24 -13.68
CA GLY A 208 13.24 2.78 -13.27
C GLY A 208 14.42 1.95 -13.76
N VAL A 209 15.58 2.59 -13.80
CA VAL A 209 16.90 2.02 -14.07
C VAL A 209 17.88 2.44 -12.97
N PRO A 210 19.02 1.73 -12.80
CA PRO A 210 20.02 2.09 -11.79
C PRO A 210 20.53 3.53 -11.95
N PRO A 211 20.96 4.18 -10.85
CA PRO A 211 21.68 5.46 -10.90
C PRO A 211 22.98 5.32 -11.70
N GLY A 212 23.43 6.41 -12.33
CA GLY A 212 24.73 6.46 -13.02
C GLY A 212 24.75 5.84 -14.42
N LEU A 213 23.59 5.52 -15.01
CA LEU A 213 23.49 5.12 -16.41
C LEU A 213 24.01 6.24 -17.32
N PRO A 214 24.94 5.98 -18.27
CA PRO A 214 25.43 7.01 -19.17
C PRO A 214 24.30 7.73 -19.91
N ALA A 215 24.39 9.06 -20.02
CA ALA A 215 23.32 9.92 -20.53
C ALA A 215 22.83 9.49 -21.92
N GLY A 216 23.74 9.15 -22.85
CA GLY A 216 23.37 8.65 -24.18
C GLY A 216 22.55 7.37 -24.13
N ARG A 217 22.90 6.42 -23.25
CA ARG A 217 22.14 5.17 -23.09
C ARG A 217 20.78 5.43 -22.44
N LEU A 218 20.72 6.30 -21.43
CA LEU A 218 19.45 6.72 -20.83
C LEU A 218 18.51 7.35 -21.87
N ALA A 219 19.04 8.22 -22.73
CA ALA A 219 18.27 8.88 -23.80
C ALA A 219 17.69 7.85 -24.78
N VAL A 220 18.50 6.90 -25.25
CA VAL A 220 18.06 5.81 -26.13
C VAL A 220 16.96 4.97 -25.46
N MET A 221 17.13 4.60 -24.19
CA MET A 221 16.12 3.81 -23.47
C MET A 221 14.82 4.59 -23.25
N ARG A 222 14.89 5.88 -22.91
CA ARG A 222 13.71 6.77 -22.78
C ARG A 222 12.96 6.88 -24.12
N ALA A 223 13.68 7.06 -25.22
CA ALA A 223 13.09 7.12 -26.56
C ALA A 223 12.41 5.80 -26.93
N ALA A 224 13.07 4.66 -26.70
CA ALA A 224 12.51 3.34 -26.97
C ALA A 224 11.30 2.99 -26.08
N TYR A 225 11.30 3.46 -24.82
CA TYR A 225 10.17 3.34 -23.92
C TYR A 225 8.98 4.15 -24.45
N LYS A 226 9.17 5.44 -24.75
CA LYS A 226 8.14 6.32 -25.30
C LYS A 226 7.56 5.77 -26.60
N LYS A 227 8.40 5.40 -27.57
CA LYS A 227 7.95 4.78 -28.83
C LYS A 227 7.14 3.51 -28.59
N GLY A 228 7.58 2.65 -27.67
CA GLY A 228 6.86 1.42 -27.33
C GLY A 228 5.49 1.65 -26.70
N VAL A 229 5.36 2.64 -25.82
CA VAL A 229 4.08 2.99 -25.18
C VAL A 229 3.13 3.69 -26.16
N MET A 230 3.67 4.42 -27.12
CA MET A 230 2.88 5.12 -28.14
C MET A 230 2.54 4.23 -29.35
N ASP A 231 3.11 3.02 -29.45
CA ASP A 231 2.87 2.09 -30.56
C ASP A 231 1.36 1.69 -30.61
N PRO A 232 0.72 1.77 -31.79
CA PRO A 232 -0.69 1.42 -31.93
C PRO A 232 -1.04 0.02 -31.46
N ALA A 233 -0.17 -0.97 -31.69
CA ALA A 233 -0.40 -2.34 -31.23
C ALA A 233 -0.37 -2.43 -29.70
N PHE A 234 0.49 -1.66 -29.04
CA PHE A 234 0.49 -1.57 -27.57
C PHE A 234 -0.80 -0.92 -27.05
N LYS A 235 -1.23 0.19 -27.65
CA LYS A 235 -2.49 0.86 -27.27
C LYS A 235 -3.71 -0.05 -27.46
N MET A 236 -3.73 -0.80 -28.57
CA MET A 236 -4.79 -1.78 -28.84
C MET A 236 -4.77 -2.92 -27.82
N ALA A 237 -3.59 -3.45 -27.47
CA ALA A 237 -3.45 -4.46 -26.42
C ALA A 237 -3.92 -3.97 -25.05
N VAL A 238 -3.62 -2.70 -24.71
CA VAL A 238 -4.09 -2.04 -23.48
C VAL A 238 -5.62 -1.93 -23.46
N LYS A 239 -6.23 -1.50 -24.57
CA LYS A 239 -7.69 -1.42 -24.72
C LYS A 239 -8.35 -2.79 -24.61
N ASN A 240 -7.81 -3.80 -25.30
CA ASN A 240 -8.33 -5.17 -25.26
C ASN A 240 -8.20 -5.80 -23.86
N ALA A 241 -7.24 -5.34 -23.06
CA ALA A 241 -7.08 -5.74 -21.67
C ALA A 241 -7.96 -4.93 -20.68
N SER A 242 -8.81 -4.02 -21.18
CA SER A 242 -9.64 -3.11 -20.37
C SER A 242 -8.82 -2.36 -19.33
N ARG A 243 -7.66 -1.83 -19.75
CA ARG A 243 -6.76 -1.05 -18.90
C ARG A 243 -6.75 0.40 -19.32
N ASP A 244 -6.84 1.28 -18.34
CA ASP A 244 -6.59 2.70 -18.53
C ASP A 244 -5.11 3.03 -18.31
N ILE A 245 -4.57 3.89 -19.18
CA ILE A 245 -3.20 4.39 -19.10
C ILE A 245 -3.19 5.92 -19.26
N ASP A 246 -2.34 6.58 -18.50
CA ASP A 246 -2.04 8.02 -18.60
C ASP A 246 -0.51 8.18 -18.62
N PRO A 247 0.16 7.73 -19.69
CA PRO A 247 1.61 7.65 -19.70
C PRO A 247 2.26 9.03 -19.60
N ALA A 248 3.38 9.10 -18.87
CA ALA A 248 4.23 10.28 -18.79
C ALA A 248 5.69 9.89 -18.99
N PHE A 249 6.51 10.84 -19.44
CA PHE A 249 7.89 10.62 -19.85
C PHE A 249 8.79 11.79 -19.43
N GLY A 250 10.11 11.58 -19.40
CA GLY A 250 11.10 12.65 -19.22
C GLY A 250 10.83 13.53 -18.00
N ALA A 251 10.83 14.84 -18.22
CA ALA A 251 10.71 15.86 -17.17
C ALA A 251 9.44 15.72 -16.32
N ASP A 252 8.33 15.26 -16.90
CA ASP A 252 7.07 15.05 -16.18
C ASP A 252 7.21 13.96 -15.10
N VAL A 253 7.89 12.86 -15.46
CA VAL A 253 8.14 11.77 -14.51
C VAL A 253 9.15 12.19 -13.45
N ASP A 254 10.18 12.94 -13.85
CA ASP A 254 11.15 13.48 -12.91
C ASP A 254 10.47 14.44 -11.90
N ALA A 255 9.48 15.23 -12.34
CA ALA A 255 8.68 16.09 -11.47
C ALA A 255 7.80 15.30 -10.50
N ILE A 256 7.13 14.24 -10.97
CA ILE A 256 6.32 13.33 -10.13
C ILE A 256 7.20 12.69 -9.04
N VAL A 257 8.37 12.19 -9.42
CA VAL A 257 9.33 11.57 -8.49
C VAL A 257 9.81 12.58 -7.46
N ARG A 258 10.21 13.79 -7.89
CA ARG A 258 10.62 14.85 -6.97
C ARG A 258 9.52 15.19 -5.97
N ALA A 259 8.28 15.36 -6.42
CA ALA A 259 7.15 15.62 -5.54
C ALA A 259 6.88 14.47 -4.55
N ALA A 260 7.22 13.22 -4.91
CA ALA A 260 7.02 12.05 -4.06
C ALA A 260 8.13 11.83 -3.02
N ILE A 261 9.35 12.31 -3.24
CA ILE A 261 10.52 11.99 -2.39
C ILE A 261 11.25 13.19 -1.80
N ASN A 262 11.28 14.34 -2.48
CA ASN A 262 12.00 15.53 -2.04
C ASN A 262 11.11 16.37 -1.11
N LEU A 263 10.97 15.89 0.12
CA LEU A 263 10.22 16.58 1.16
C LEU A 263 11.10 17.57 1.91
N SER A 264 10.54 18.72 2.29
CA SER A 264 11.21 19.59 3.26
C SER A 264 11.39 18.84 4.59
N PRO A 265 12.43 19.18 5.39
CA PRO A 265 12.63 18.57 6.70
C PRO A 265 11.38 18.64 7.61
N ARG A 266 10.66 19.77 7.53
CA ARG A 266 9.38 20.00 8.22
C ARG A 266 8.33 18.96 7.81
N VAL A 267 8.08 18.80 6.51
CA VAL A 267 7.07 17.86 5.98
C VAL A 267 7.48 16.41 6.24
N ALA A 268 8.77 16.08 6.13
CA ALA A 268 9.27 14.74 6.46
C ALA A 268 9.08 14.39 7.95
N LYS A 269 9.38 15.34 8.86
CA LYS A 269 9.11 15.20 10.29
C LYS A 269 7.62 15.00 10.54
N LEU A 270 6.79 15.84 9.93
CA LEU A 270 5.34 15.79 10.06
C LEU A 270 4.75 14.45 9.61
N LEU A 271 5.21 13.93 8.47
CA LEU A 271 4.80 12.63 7.97
C LEU A 271 5.16 11.52 8.96
N ARG A 272 6.41 11.53 9.50
CA ARG A 272 6.84 10.55 10.51
C ARG A 272 5.99 10.60 11.76
N GLU A 273 5.74 11.79 12.31
CA GLU A 273 4.88 11.96 13.50
C GLU A 273 3.46 11.46 13.25
N THR A 274 2.94 11.68 12.04
CA THR A 274 1.59 11.25 11.65
C THR A 274 1.46 9.73 11.54
N VAL A 275 2.50 9.04 11.04
CA VAL A 275 2.38 7.62 10.65
C VAL A 275 3.12 6.65 11.56
N LEU A 276 4.13 7.13 12.29
CA LEU A 276 4.93 6.34 13.25
C LEU A 276 4.41 6.46 14.69
N VAL A 277 3.16 6.88 14.87
CA VAL A 277 2.51 6.88 16.18
C VAL A 277 2.63 5.46 16.78
N LYS A 278 3.08 5.37 18.05
CA LYS A 278 3.05 4.11 18.80
C LYS A 278 1.58 3.68 18.99
N VAL A 279 1.06 2.95 18.02
CA VAL A 279 -0.31 2.42 18.09
C VAL A 279 -0.33 1.39 19.22
N LYS A 280 -1.13 1.63 20.28
CA LYS A 280 -1.55 0.58 21.19
C LYS A 280 -2.48 -0.35 20.42
N VAL A 281 -1.91 -1.34 19.75
CA VAL A 281 -2.69 -2.36 19.05
C VAL A 281 -3.20 -3.36 20.09
N SER A 282 -4.51 -3.40 20.29
CA SER A 282 -5.14 -4.42 21.14
C SER A 282 -5.05 -5.77 20.45
N TYR A 283 -4.14 -6.62 20.92
CA TYR A 283 -4.05 -7.99 20.48
C TYR A 283 -5.10 -8.84 21.21
N LEU A 284 -5.84 -9.63 20.44
CA LEU A 284 -6.62 -10.72 21.01
C LEU A 284 -5.65 -11.77 21.57
N ARG A 285 -5.96 -12.24 22.78
CA ARG A 285 -5.24 -13.30 23.46
C ARG A 285 -6.21 -14.43 23.73
N HIS A 286 -5.95 -15.58 23.12
CA HIS A 286 -6.71 -16.79 23.42
C HIS A 286 -5.75 -17.89 23.82
N THR A 287 -5.99 -18.46 25.01
CA THR A 287 -5.16 -19.49 25.62
C THR A 287 -5.95 -20.79 25.70
N GLY A 288 -5.31 -21.89 25.35
CA GLY A 288 -5.96 -23.19 25.35
C GLY A 288 -4.98 -24.33 25.11
N LYS A 289 -5.43 -25.54 25.41
CA LYS A 289 -4.69 -26.76 25.06
C LYS A 289 -4.69 -26.94 23.55
N VAL A 290 -3.52 -27.23 22.99
CA VAL A 290 -3.37 -27.55 21.57
C VAL A 290 -4.06 -28.87 21.30
N THR A 291 -5.06 -28.85 20.42
CA THR A 291 -5.76 -30.06 19.99
C THR A 291 -5.04 -30.74 18.84
N LYS A 292 -4.57 -29.94 17.88
CA LYS A 292 -3.87 -30.42 16.68
C LYS A 292 -2.98 -29.36 16.06
N THR A 293 -1.96 -29.83 15.36
CA THR A 293 -1.11 -29.00 14.49
C THR A 293 -1.17 -29.56 13.07
N LYS A 294 -1.21 -28.68 12.06
CA LYS A 294 -1.24 -29.07 10.64
C LYS A 294 -0.15 -28.34 9.86
N ARG A 295 0.32 -29.00 8.78
CA ARG A 295 1.30 -28.45 7.82
C ARG A 295 2.59 -27.96 8.51
N GLY A 296 3.19 -28.80 9.35
CA GLY A 296 4.44 -28.48 10.08
C GLY A 296 4.29 -27.27 11.01
N GLY A 297 3.17 -27.19 11.74
CA GLY A 297 2.87 -26.10 12.66
C GLY A 297 2.41 -24.79 12.00
N ARG A 298 2.19 -24.76 10.67
CA ARG A 298 1.64 -23.56 9.98
C ARG A 298 0.22 -23.22 10.43
N ARG A 299 -0.54 -24.22 10.90
CA ARG A 299 -1.87 -24.06 11.49
C ARG A 299 -1.90 -24.80 12.82
N ILE A 300 -2.20 -24.09 13.89
CA ILE A 300 -2.32 -24.65 15.24
C ILE A 300 -3.73 -24.36 15.74
N PHE A 301 -4.31 -25.34 16.41
CA PHE A 301 -5.66 -25.31 16.94
C PHE A 301 -5.59 -25.45 18.45
N ILE A 302 -6.38 -24.65 19.17
CA ILE A 302 -6.51 -24.72 20.63
C ILE A 302 -7.98 -24.80 21.02
N MET A 303 -8.26 -25.45 22.15
CA MET A 303 -9.56 -25.33 22.82
C MET A 303 -9.62 -24.05 23.64
N TYR A 304 -10.54 -23.16 23.28
CA TYR A 304 -10.79 -21.92 24.02
C TYR A 304 -12.29 -21.79 24.29
N LYS A 305 -12.67 -21.76 25.58
CA LYS A 305 -14.08 -21.66 26.03
C LYS A 305 -15.00 -22.68 25.33
N GLY A 306 -14.59 -23.95 25.30
CA GLY A 306 -15.36 -25.04 24.69
C GLY A 306 -15.39 -25.05 23.15
N LYS A 307 -14.78 -24.07 22.47
CA LYS A 307 -14.69 -24.02 21.01
C LYS A 307 -13.26 -24.21 20.53
N GLU A 308 -13.10 -24.99 19.47
CA GLU A 308 -11.80 -25.12 18.81
C GLU A 308 -11.56 -23.89 17.93
N ILE A 309 -10.49 -23.15 18.22
CA ILE A 309 -10.09 -21.99 17.42
C ILE A 309 -8.72 -22.24 16.80
N LYS A 310 -8.48 -21.64 15.63
CA LYS A 310 -7.23 -21.81 14.87
C LYS A 310 -6.50 -20.49 14.67
N ALA A 311 -5.18 -20.58 14.55
CA ALA A 311 -4.34 -19.47 14.12
C ALA A 311 -3.33 -19.92 13.05
N LYS A 312 -2.95 -19.00 12.16
CA LYS A 312 -1.88 -19.19 11.18
C LYS A 312 -0.56 -18.78 11.82
N ILE A 313 0.47 -19.64 11.76
CA ILE A 313 1.77 -19.40 12.38
C ILE A 313 2.83 -19.29 11.29
N SER A 314 3.41 -18.10 11.11
CA SER A 314 4.48 -17.86 10.15
C SER A 314 5.83 -18.26 10.73
N GLY A 315 6.70 -18.85 9.90
CA GLY A 315 8.05 -19.25 10.33
C GLY A 315 9.00 -18.06 10.51
N SER A 316 8.73 -16.94 9.83
CA SER A 316 9.57 -15.73 9.88
C SER A 316 8.89 -14.53 10.54
N ARG A 317 7.55 -14.55 10.67
CA ARG A 317 6.78 -13.38 11.16
C ARG A 317 6.12 -13.61 12.52
N THR A 318 6.05 -14.85 13.00
CA THR A 318 5.51 -15.17 14.33
C THR A 318 6.65 -15.46 15.29
N LYS A 319 6.70 -14.73 16.41
CA LYS A 319 7.62 -15.05 17.50
C LYS A 319 7.05 -16.24 18.27
N VAL A 320 7.67 -17.40 18.12
CA VAL A 320 7.28 -18.61 18.85
C VAL A 320 8.16 -18.73 20.09
N LYS A 321 7.53 -18.85 21.25
CA LYS A 321 8.20 -19.15 22.51
C LYS A 321 7.62 -20.41 23.12
N ILE A 322 8.48 -21.34 23.50
CA ILE A 322 8.12 -22.55 24.26
C ILE A 322 8.89 -22.49 25.58
N ASN A 323 8.20 -22.59 26.72
CA ASN A 323 8.78 -22.48 28.06
C ASN A 323 9.67 -21.22 28.22
N GLY A 324 9.22 -20.10 27.66
CA GLY A 324 9.91 -18.81 27.74
C GLY A 324 11.05 -18.59 26.74
N LYS A 325 11.60 -19.65 26.12
CA LYS A 325 12.69 -19.59 25.14
C LYS A 325 12.18 -19.48 23.71
N SER A 326 12.92 -18.81 22.84
CA SER A 326 12.55 -18.73 21.42
C SER A 326 12.68 -20.10 20.77
N ASP A 327 11.67 -20.49 20.00
CA ASP A 327 11.62 -21.83 19.39
C ASP A 327 10.99 -21.78 17.99
N ARG A 328 10.85 -22.94 17.34
CA ARG A 328 10.23 -23.10 16.02
C ARG A 328 8.81 -23.64 16.17
N ARG A 329 7.90 -23.13 15.33
CA ARG A 329 6.49 -23.58 15.29
C ARG A 329 6.28 -25.09 15.12
N LYS A 330 7.26 -25.81 14.55
CA LYS A 330 7.19 -27.26 14.33
C LYS A 330 7.31 -28.06 15.64
N ASN A 331 7.84 -27.45 16.69
CA ASN A 331 8.07 -28.09 17.99
C ASN A 331 6.84 -27.99 18.91
N VAL A 332 5.79 -27.28 18.49
CA VAL A 332 4.53 -27.21 19.21
C VAL A 332 3.73 -28.48 18.93
N LYS A 333 3.35 -29.19 20.00
CA LYS A 333 2.65 -30.49 19.93
C LYS A 333 1.25 -30.40 20.56
N PRO A 334 0.32 -31.29 20.16
CA PRO A 334 -0.93 -31.49 20.89
C PRO A 334 -0.67 -31.72 22.40
N GLY A 335 -1.58 -31.23 23.24
CA GLY A 335 -1.48 -31.29 24.71
C GLY A 335 -0.88 -30.02 25.33
N MET A 336 0.06 -29.35 24.67
CA MET A 336 0.68 -28.11 25.17
C MET A 336 -0.37 -27.02 25.39
N THR A 337 -0.18 -26.18 26.40
CA THR A 337 -1.01 -24.99 26.60
C THR A 337 -0.39 -23.81 25.85
N CYS A 338 -1.08 -23.29 24.84
CA CYS A 338 -0.59 -22.19 24.02
C CYS A 338 -1.52 -20.98 24.04
N THR A 339 -0.92 -19.79 24.10
CA THR A 339 -1.57 -18.50 23.90
C THR A 339 -1.30 -18.00 22.49
N PHE A 340 -2.37 -17.78 21.73
CA PHE A 340 -2.31 -17.04 20.48
C PHE A 340 -2.39 -15.55 20.75
N VAL A 341 -1.47 -14.78 20.16
CA VAL A 341 -1.50 -13.31 20.17
C VAL A 341 -1.63 -12.81 18.73
N TYR A 342 -2.80 -12.30 18.36
CA TYR A 342 -3.11 -11.84 16.99
C TYR A 342 -4.08 -10.67 16.95
N LEU A 343 -4.24 -10.08 15.76
CA LEU A 343 -5.13 -8.94 15.53
C LEU A 343 -6.61 -9.34 15.38
N ARG A 344 -6.87 -10.53 14.83
CA ARG A 344 -8.23 -11.06 14.62
C ARG A 344 -8.26 -12.57 14.71
N LEU A 345 -9.39 -13.12 15.13
CA LEU A 345 -9.64 -14.57 15.19
C LEU A 345 -9.36 -15.23 13.83
N GLY A 346 -8.68 -16.38 13.82
CA GLY A 346 -8.31 -17.08 12.59
C GLY A 346 -7.15 -16.47 11.80
N GLY A 347 -6.66 -15.28 12.18
CA GLY A 347 -5.58 -14.57 11.51
C GLY A 347 -4.18 -15.15 11.74
N GLU A 348 -3.17 -14.46 11.20
CA GLU A 348 -1.77 -14.79 11.48
C GLU A 348 -1.34 -14.26 12.86
N ALA A 349 -0.81 -15.16 13.69
CA ALA A 349 -0.29 -14.83 15.01
C ALA A 349 0.99 -14.00 14.93
N LYS A 350 1.07 -12.93 15.73
CA LYS A 350 2.31 -12.20 15.96
C LYS A 350 3.19 -12.91 16.96
N GLN A 351 2.58 -13.51 17.97
CA GLN A 351 3.27 -14.34 18.94
C GLN A 351 2.48 -15.61 19.22
N LEU A 352 3.21 -16.68 19.46
CA LEU A 352 2.71 -17.94 19.96
C LEU A 352 3.53 -18.28 21.20
N ILE A 353 2.88 -18.34 22.35
CA ILE A 353 3.54 -18.59 23.64
C ILE A 353 2.99 -19.91 24.15
N CYS A 354 3.83 -20.93 24.24
CA CYS A 354 3.44 -22.26 24.67
C CYS A 354 4.18 -22.67 25.94
N LYS A 355 3.51 -23.47 26.76
CA LYS A 355 4.06 -24.20 27.89
C LYS A 355 3.67 -25.66 27.73
N ASN A 356 4.57 -26.56 28.14
CA ASN A 356 4.30 -28.00 28.11
C ASN A 356 3.16 -28.38 29.05
#